data_AF-A0A9E5BHY2-F1
#
_entry.id   AF-A0A9E5BHY2-F1
#
_cell.length_a   1.000
_cell.length_b   1.000
_cell.length_c   1.000
_cell.angle_alpha   90.00
_cell.angle_beta   90.00
_cell.angle_gamma   90.00
#
_symmetry.space_group_name_H-M   'P 1'
#
loop_
_entity.id
_entity.type
_entity.pdbx_description
1 polymer ?
#
loop_
_entity_poly.entity_id
_entity_poly.type
_entity_poly.pdbx_seq_one_letter_code
_entity_poly.pdbx_strand_id
1 'polypeptide(L)'
;MDKDKNQNFTPRARKVVELARSEARRFNHNYVGTEHLLLGLLREQDGVAAQVLVNLGLKLEEVREEVLNLLGAGGDPSEEEQSQTPPEAQGEQPPGEREGGPRRTAKSKTPALDSFGRDLTELARNNELDPVIGRDQEIRRTV
;
A
#
# COMPACT_ATOMS: atom_id res chain seq x y z
N MET A 1 20.21 23.67 8.38
CA MET A 1 19.50 24.78 9.07
C MET A 1 18.06 24.31 9.15
N ASP A 2 17.71 23.51 10.17
CA ASP A 2 16.48 22.69 10.14
C ASP A 2 15.82 22.63 11.52
N LYS A 3 15.66 23.78 12.20
CA LYS A 3 15.08 23.82 13.55
C LYS A 3 13.61 24.22 13.63
N ASP A 4 12.99 24.69 12.54
CA ASP A 4 11.71 25.42 12.68
C ASP A 4 10.60 25.05 11.68
N LYS A 5 10.60 23.85 11.09
CA LYS A 5 9.42 23.37 10.30
C LYS A 5 8.16 23.12 11.16
N ASN A 6 8.22 23.38 12.46
CA ASN A 6 7.17 23.02 13.42
C ASN A 6 6.62 24.23 14.22
N GLN A 7 7.05 25.46 13.91
CA GLN A 7 6.62 26.69 14.61
C GLN A 7 5.18 27.13 14.26
N ASN A 8 4.55 26.56 13.23
CA ASN A 8 3.26 27.02 12.70
C ASN A 8 2.03 26.24 13.19
N PHE A 9 2.20 25.19 14.00
CA PHE A 9 1.08 24.44 14.57
C PHE A 9 0.94 24.68 16.06
N THR A 10 -0.31 24.72 16.53
CA THR A 10 -0.57 24.58 17.96
C THR A 10 -0.01 23.23 18.43
N PRO A 11 0.40 23.09 19.70
CA PRO A 11 0.87 21.81 20.24
C PRO A 11 -0.13 20.67 20.01
N ARG A 12 -1.41 21.04 20.00
CA ARG A 12 -2.55 20.18 19.75
C ARG A 12 -2.62 19.69 18.30
N ALA A 13 -2.57 20.61 17.34
CA ALA A 13 -2.55 20.28 15.92
C ALA A 13 -1.32 19.42 15.54
N ARG A 14 -0.16 19.68 16.16
CA ARG A 14 1.04 18.85 15.98
C ARG A 14 0.79 17.40 16.41
N LYS A 15 0.18 17.20 17.58
CA LYS A 15 -0.18 15.88 18.08
C LYS A 15 -1.12 15.15 17.13
N VAL A 16 -2.12 15.83 16.56
CA VAL A 16 -3.04 15.24 15.56
C VAL A 16 -2.28 14.75 14.34
N VAL A 17 -1.34 15.53 13.80
CA VAL A 17 -0.53 15.13 12.64
C VAL A 17 0.35 13.91 12.95
N GLU A 18 0.92 13.84 14.16
CA GLU A 18 1.67 12.68 14.63
C GLU A 18 0.78 11.43 14.74
N LEU A 19 -0.43 11.59 15.30
CA LEU A 19 -1.42 10.53 15.39
C LEU A 19 -1.85 10.05 14.00
N ALA A 20 -2.13 10.95 13.07
CA ALA A 20 -2.46 10.62 11.69
C ALA A 20 -1.36 9.81 11.00
N ARG A 21 -0.10 10.22 11.17
CA ARG A 21 1.04 9.46 10.66
C ARG A 21 1.14 8.07 11.28
N SER A 22 0.79 7.93 12.56
CA SER A 22 0.74 6.63 13.22
C SER A 22 -0.37 5.74 12.67
N GLU A 23 -1.53 6.30 12.32
CA GLU A 23 -2.63 5.55 11.71
C GLU A 23 -2.26 5.11 10.29
N ALA A 24 -1.68 5.97 9.44
CA ALA A 24 -1.22 5.59 8.10
C ALA A 24 -0.26 4.39 8.12
N ARG A 25 0.68 4.37 9.08
CA ARG A 25 1.60 3.25 9.27
C ARG A 25 0.90 1.97 9.73
N ARG A 26 -0.17 2.07 10.52
CA ARG A 26 -0.96 0.91 10.98
C ARG A 26 -1.75 0.26 9.86
N PHE A 27 -2.17 1.06 8.88
CA PHE A 27 -2.84 0.59 7.66
C PHE A 27 -1.87 0.26 6.51
N ASN A 28 -0.55 0.26 6.76
CA ASN A 28 0.47 0.04 5.74
C ASN A 28 0.36 1.00 4.53
N HIS A 29 -0.21 2.19 4.73
CA HIS A 29 -0.28 3.22 3.72
C HIS A 29 1.03 4.02 3.69
N ASN A 30 1.58 4.21 2.49
CA ASN A 30 2.86 4.89 2.26
C ASN A 30 2.76 6.42 2.39
N TYR A 31 1.55 6.96 2.39
CA TYR A 31 1.26 8.39 2.52
C TYR A 31 0.18 8.65 3.58
N VAL A 32 0.09 9.90 4.03
CA VAL A 32 -0.94 10.34 4.98
C VAL A 32 -2.09 10.99 4.21
N GLY A 33 -3.14 10.23 3.94
CA GLY A 33 -4.42 10.73 3.41
C GLY A 33 -5.32 11.42 4.44
N THR A 34 -6.46 11.93 3.98
CA THR A 34 -7.45 12.67 4.78
C THR A 34 -8.11 11.82 5.86
N GLU A 35 -8.31 10.54 5.58
CA GLU A 35 -8.82 9.52 6.49
C GLU A 35 -7.95 9.38 7.73
N HIS A 36 -6.63 9.39 7.57
CA HIS A 36 -5.69 9.28 8.68
C HIS A 36 -5.71 10.54 9.53
N LEU A 37 -5.88 11.71 8.88
CA LEU A 37 -6.03 12.98 9.59
C LEU A 37 -7.31 13.00 10.42
N LEU A 38 -8.42 12.52 9.85
CA LEU A 38 -9.69 12.38 10.56
C LEU A 38 -9.58 11.39 11.72
N LEU A 39 -8.97 10.21 11.52
CA LEU A 39 -8.71 9.25 12.59
C LEU A 39 -7.81 9.85 13.69
N GLY A 40 -6.81 10.66 13.31
CA GLY A 40 -5.97 11.41 14.24
C GLY A 40 -6.76 12.42 15.08
N LEU A 41 -7.72 13.13 14.47
CA LEU A 41 -8.62 14.06 15.16
C LEU A 41 -9.58 13.35 16.11
N LEU A 42 -10.18 12.23 15.69
CA LEU A 42 -11.08 11.43 16.53
C LEU A 42 -10.36 10.83 17.74
N ARG A 43 -9.08 10.45 17.56
CA ARG A 43 -8.24 9.92 18.63
C ARG A 43 -7.85 11.00 19.66
N GLU A 44 -7.90 12.27 19.28
CA GLU A 44 -7.80 13.38 20.21
C GLU A 44 -9.18 13.79 20.77
N GLN A 45 -9.72 12.97 21.67
CA GLN A 45 -11.09 13.09 22.20
C GLN A 45 -11.39 14.44 22.86
N ASP A 46 -10.40 15.09 23.48
CA ASP A 46 -10.57 16.38 24.14
C ASP A 46 -10.50 17.58 23.16
N GLY A 47 -10.28 17.32 21.86
CA GLY A 47 -10.05 18.31 20.82
C GLY A 47 -11.31 19.07 20.40
N VAL A 48 -11.14 20.25 19.79
CA VAL A 48 -12.26 21.05 19.27
C VAL A 48 -13.06 20.27 18.22
N ALA A 49 -12.37 19.51 17.36
CA ALA A 49 -13.04 18.68 16.35
C ALA A 49 -13.95 17.61 16.97
N ALA A 50 -13.46 16.90 18.00
CA ALA A 50 -14.24 15.92 18.73
C ALA A 50 -15.48 16.55 19.39
N GLN A 51 -15.31 17.71 20.02
CA GLN A 51 -16.43 18.45 20.62
C GLN A 51 -17.47 18.89 19.59
N VAL A 52 -17.03 19.36 18.42
CA VAL A 52 -17.93 19.76 17.32
C VAL A 52 -18.74 18.57 16.83
N LEU A 53 -18.12 17.40 16.61
CA LEU A 53 -18.82 16.19 16.19
C LEU A 53 -19.86 15.73 17.22
N VAL A 54 -19.50 15.74 18.51
CA VAL A 54 -20.42 15.41 19.60
C VAL A 54 -21.59 16.41 19.66
N ASN A 55 -21.32 17.71 19.48
CA ASN A 55 -22.37 18.73 19.45
C ASN A 55 -23.32 18.59 18.25
N LEU A 56 -22.86 17.98 17.16
CA LEU A 56 -23.69 17.63 16.00
C LEU A 56 -24.47 16.32 16.20
N GLY A 57 -24.36 15.69 17.38
CA GLY A 57 -25.08 14.47 17.73
C GLY A 57 -24.40 13.17 17.26
N LEU A 58 -23.14 13.23 16.83
CA LEU A 58 -22.38 12.07 16.37
C LEU A 58 -21.60 11.44 17.52
N LYS A 59 -21.54 10.10 17.56
CA LYS A 59 -20.62 9.39 18.44
C LYS A 59 -19.29 9.17 17.73
N LEU A 60 -18.18 9.52 18.38
CA LEU A 60 -16.84 9.44 17.77
C LEU A 60 -16.49 8.01 17.31
N GLU A 61 -16.93 6.99 18.05
CA GLU A 61 -16.67 5.60 17.68
C GLU A 61 -17.43 5.18 16.41
N GLU A 62 -18.68 5.63 16.24
CA GLU A 62 -19.47 5.35 15.03
C GLU A 62 -18.81 5.96 13.79
N VAL A 63 -18.32 7.21 13.89
CA VAL A 63 -17.57 7.85 12.81
C VAL A 63 -16.29 7.09 12.49
N ARG A 64 -15.60 6.61 13.52
CA ARG A 64 -14.37 5.83 13.36
C ARG A 64 -14.63 4.52 12.62
N GLU A 65 -15.64 3.76 13.05
CA GLU A 65 -16.03 2.51 12.39
C GLU A 65 -16.39 2.73 10.93
N GLU A 66 -17.12 3.80 10.62
CA GLU A 66 -17.50 4.12 9.24
C GLU A 66 -16.27 4.41 8.36
N VAL A 67 -15.31 5.18 8.87
CA VAL A 67 -14.04 5.44 8.15
C VAL A 67 -13.27 4.14 7.91
N LEU A 68 -13.23 3.24 8.90
CA LEU A 68 -12.56 1.94 8.77
C LEU A 68 -13.26 1.02 7.77
N ASN A 69 -14.59 1.03 7.72
CA ASN A 69 -15.36 0.28 6.73
C ASN A 69 -15.04 0.73 5.31
N LEU A 70 -14.97 2.05 5.08
CA LEU A 70 -14.59 2.62 3.78
C LEU A 70 -13.14 2.27 3.42
N LEU A 71 -12.23 2.26 4.40
CA LEU A 71 -10.83 1.89 4.18
C LEU A 71 -10.64 0.41 3.83
N GLY A 72 -11.36 -0.47 4.53
CA GLY A 72 -11.35 -1.91 4.26
C GLY A 72 -12.03 -2.29 2.94
N ALA A 73 -12.95 -1.45 2.45
CA ALA A 73 -13.61 -1.64 1.17
C ALA A 73 -12.80 -1.15 -0.05
N GLY A 74 -11.76 -0.34 0.16
CA GLY A 74 -10.94 0.27 -0.90
C GLY A 74 -9.47 -0.18 -0.95
N GLY A 75 -9.10 -1.22 -0.20
CA GLY A 75 -7.71 -1.62 0.00
C GLY A 75 -7.10 -2.46 -1.12
N ASP A 76 -6.86 -1.85 -2.27
CA ASP A 76 -5.76 -2.25 -3.17
C ASP A 76 -4.96 -0.97 -3.49
N PRO A 77 -3.76 -0.76 -2.92
CA PRO A 77 -2.93 0.38 -3.26
C PRO A 77 -2.16 0.06 -4.54
N SER A 78 -2.89 -0.02 -5.65
CA SER A 78 -2.31 0.06 -6.97
C SER A 78 -3.05 1.17 -7.72
N GLU A 79 -2.33 1.90 -8.57
CA GLU A 79 -2.81 3.02 -9.39
C GLU A 79 -2.63 4.43 -8.77
N GLU A 80 -1.36 4.78 -8.51
CA GLU A 80 -0.88 6.12 -8.86
C GLU A 80 0.15 6.02 -10.00
N GLU A 81 -0.38 6.31 -11.18
CA GLU A 81 0.23 6.73 -12.44
C GLU A 81 1.69 7.22 -12.37
N GLN A 82 2.60 6.54 -13.07
CA GLN A 82 3.78 7.18 -13.65
C GLN A 82 4.05 6.69 -15.09
N SER A 83 3.98 7.67 -16.00
CA SER A 83 4.65 7.75 -17.31
C SER A 83 4.22 6.76 -18.40
N GLN A 84 3.21 7.19 -19.16
CA GLN A 84 3.09 6.91 -20.59
C GLN A 84 4.35 7.42 -21.32
N THR A 85 5.10 6.52 -21.95
CA THR A 85 5.93 6.85 -23.12
C THR A 85 5.36 6.10 -24.34
N PRO A 86 5.38 6.71 -25.54
CA PRO A 86 4.69 6.15 -26.71
C PRO A 86 5.40 4.92 -27.27
N PRO A 87 4.69 4.03 -28.00
CA PRO A 87 5.30 2.85 -28.60
C PRO A 87 5.96 3.18 -29.95
N GLU A 88 7.26 2.95 -30.07
CA GLU A 88 7.95 2.87 -31.36
C GLU A 88 8.23 1.41 -31.73
N ALA A 89 7.51 0.95 -32.76
CA ALA A 89 7.90 0.10 -33.88
C ALA A 89 8.67 -1.24 -33.68
N GLN A 90 7.94 -2.33 -34.04
CA GLN A 90 8.23 -3.35 -35.07
C GLN A 90 9.21 -4.52 -34.81
N GLY A 91 8.67 -5.73 -35.04
CA GLY A 91 9.37 -6.97 -35.46
C GLY A 91 9.91 -7.84 -34.31
N GLU A 92 9.78 -9.16 -34.23
CA GLU A 92 9.34 -10.24 -35.13
C GLU A 92 8.88 -11.41 -34.22
N GLN A 93 7.89 -12.18 -34.67
CA GLN A 93 7.46 -13.43 -34.02
C GLN A 93 8.39 -14.60 -34.39
N PRO A 94 8.63 -15.54 -33.48
CA PRO A 94 8.70 -16.95 -33.84
C PRO A 94 7.58 -17.77 -33.18
N PRO A 95 7.09 -18.84 -33.83
CA PRO A 95 5.93 -19.59 -33.37
C PRO A 95 6.31 -20.77 -32.47
N GLY A 96 5.44 -21.03 -31.49
CA GLY A 96 5.32 -22.33 -30.81
C GLY A 96 5.77 -22.35 -29.35
N GLU A 97 4.81 -22.38 -28.42
CA GLU A 97 4.44 -23.60 -27.68
C GLU A 97 3.66 -23.28 -26.38
N ARG A 98 2.38 -23.66 -26.41
CA ARG A 98 1.56 -24.25 -25.33
C ARG A 98 0.98 -23.35 -24.23
N GLU A 99 -0.35 -23.29 -24.34
CA GLU A 99 -1.39 -22.89 -23.38
C GLU A 99 -1.10 -23.19 -21.90
N GLY A 100 -1.40 -22.20 -21.05
CA GLY A 100 -1.48 -22.35 -19.60
C GLY A 100 -2.28 -21.20 -18.99
N GLY A 101 -3.60 -21.25 -19.12
CA GLY A 101 -4.52 -20.27 -18.52
C GLY A 101 -4.41 -20.18 -16.99
N PRO A 102 -4.99 -19.13 -16.37
CA PRO A 102 -4.80 -18.85 -14.95
C PRO A 102 -5.41 -19.96 -14.10
N ARG A 103 -4.56 -20.66 -13.35
CA ARG A 103 -4.97 -21.73 -12.44
C ARG A 103 -5.59 -21.10 -11.20
N ARG A 104 -6.91 -21.30 -11.05
CA ARG A 104 -7.68 -20.96 -9.85
C ARG A 104 -7.01 -21.51 -8.59
N THR A 105 -7.09 -20.75 -7.50
CA THR A 105 -6.53 -20.99 -6.16
C THR A 105 -7.00 -22.33 -5.56
N ALA A 106 -6.35 -23.42 -5.95
CA ALA A 106 -6.45 -24.69 -5.25
C ALA A 106 -5.51 -24.65 -4.04
N LYS A 107 -5.99 -25.09 -2.85
CA LYS A 107 -5.17 -25.26 -1.64
C LYS A 107 -3.85 -25.94 -2.01
N SER A 108 -2.72 -25.29 -1.74
CA SER A 108 -1.43 -25.78 -2.18
C SER A 108 -1.15 -27.14 -1.54
N LYS A 109 -0.38 -27.97 -2.25
CA LYS A 109 0.08 -29.27 -1.73
C LYS A 109 1.22 -29.11 -0.72
N THR A 110 1.60 -27.87 -0.38
CA THR A 110 2.84 -27.54 0.34
C THR A 110 2.62 -26.44 1.40
N PRO A 111 1.88 -26.72 2.49
CA PRO A 111 1.53 -25.70 3.50
C PRO A 111 2.72 -25.00 4.17
N ALA A 112 3.85 -25.70 4.32
CA ALA A 112 5.07 -25.13 4.88
C ALA A 112 5.76 -24.13 3.94
N LEU A 113 5.71 -24.37 2.62
CA LEU A 113 6.32 -23.50 1.62
C LEU A 113 5.53 -22.20 1.49
N ASP A 114 4.21 -22.25 1.56
CA ASP A 114 3.36 -21.04 1.50
C ASP A 114 3.52 -20.14 2.73
N SER A 115 3.76 -20.75 3.90
CA SER A 115 3.83 -20.02 5.17
C SER A 115 5.20 -19.39 5.42
N PHE A 116 6.28 -20.00 4.89
CA PHE A 116 7.66 -19.62 5.22
C PHE A 116 8.56 -19.40 4.00
N GLY A 117 8.11 -19.76 2.81
CA GLY A 117 8.82 -19.54 1.55
C GLY A 117 8.33 -18.27 0.84
N ARG A 118 9.13 -17.82 -0.13
CA ARG A 118 8.75 -16.77 -1.08
C ARG A 118 8.93 -17.33 -2.48
N ASP A 119 7.86 -17.34 -3.29
CA ASP A 119 7.92 -17.90 -4.64
C ASP A 119 8.58 -16.91 -5.61
N LEU A 120 9.86 -17.14 -5.92
CA LEU A 120 10.62 -16.30 -6.85
C LEU A 120 10.11 -16.41 -8.30
N THR A 121 9.45 -17.51 -8.67
CA THR A 121 8.89 -17.70 -10.02
C THR A 121 7.66 -16.83 -10.21
N GLU A 122 6.83 -16.73 -9.17
CA GLU A 122 5.65 -15.86 -9.16
C GLU A 122 6.06 -14.39 -9.23
N LEU A 123 7.02 -13.96 -8.38
CA LEU A 123 7.54 -12.59 -8.43
C LEU A 123 8.16 -12.24 -9.79
N ALA A 124 8.85 -13.18 -10.42
CA ALA A 124 9.39 -13.00 -11.76
C ALA A 124 8.28 -12.81 -12.80
N ARG A 125 7.20 -13.60 -12.72
CA ARG A 125 6.03 -13.47 -13.61
C ARG A 125 5.29 -12.15 -13.44
N ASN A 126 5.19 -11.67 -12.20
CA ASN A 126 4.57 -10.38 -11.87
C ASN A 126 5.50 -9.19 -12.13
N ASN A 127 6.73 -9.43 -12.60
CA ASN A 127 7.74 -8.41 -12.85
C ASN A 127 8.11 -7.58 -11.60
N GLU A 128 8.02 -8.20 -10.42
CA GLU A 128 8.37 -7.63 -9.11
C GLU A 128 9.84 -7.87 -8.72
N LEU A 129 10.57 -8.69 -9.49
CA LEU A 129 12.00 -8.90 -9.29
C LEU A 129 12.82 -7.83 -10.02
N ASP A 130 13.85 -7.34 -9.35
CA ASP A 130 14.85 -6.49 -9.98
C ASP A 130 15.59 -7.23 -11.12
N PRO A 131 15.94 -6.54 -12.21
CA PRO A 131 16.67 -7.15 -13.32
C PRO A 131 18.06 -7.62 -12.87
N VAL A 132 18.42 -8.85 -13.26
CA VAL A 132 19.76 -9.41 -13.00
C VAL A 132 20.64 -9.20 -14.23
N ILE A 133 21.73 -8.45 -14.08
CA ILE A 133 22.63 -8.08 -15.19
C ILE A 133 24.01 -8.72 -14.99
N GLY A 134 24.60 -9.23 -16.08
CA GLY A 134 26.00 -9.68 -16.10
C GLY A 134 26.27 -11.02 -15.41
N ARG A 135 25.24 -11.86 -15.24
CA ARG A 135 25.34 -13.21 -14.62
C ARG A 135 25.00 -14.36 -15.56
N ASP A 136 25.17 -14.15 -16.87
CA ASP A 136 24.78 -15.13 -17.88
C ASP A 136 25.55 -16.46 -17.75
N GLN A 137 26.82 -16.40 -17.34
CA GLN A 137 27.67 -17.59 -17.18
C GLN A 137 27.20 -18.46 -16.00
N GLU A 138 26.87 -17.84 -14.87
CA GLU A 138 26.41 -18.52 -13.66
C GLU A 138 24.99 -19.07 -13.81
N ILE A 139 24.10 -18.31 -14.47
CA ILE A 139 22.74 -18.77 -14.77
C ILE A 139 22.81 -19.98 -15.69
N ARG A 140 23.55 -19.90 -16.80
CA ARG A 140 23.72 -21.03 -17.73
C ARG A 140 24.43 -22.23 -17.12
N ARG A 141 25.25 -22.04 -16.08
CA ARG A 141 25.88 -23.16 -15.35
C ARG A 141 24.86 -23.92 -14.49
N THR A 142 23.83 -23.22 -14.02
CA THR A 142 22.86 -23.74 -13.05
C THR A 142 21.62 -24.35 -13.71
N VAL A 143 21.27 -23.85 -14.89
CA VAL A 143 20.22 -24.39 -15.78
C VAL A 143 20.79 -25.53 -16.61
#